data_AF-A0A1G7YG02-F1
#
_entry.id   AF-A0A1G7YG02-F1
#
_cell.length_a   1.000
_cell.length_b   1.000
_cell.length_c   1.000
_cell.angle_alpha   90.00
_cell.angle_beta   90.00
_cell.angle_gamma   90.00
#
_symmetry.space_group_name_H-M   'P 1'
#
loop_
_entity.id
_entity.type
_entity.pdbx_description
1 polymer ?
#
loop_
_entity_poly.entity_id
_entity_poly.type
_entity_poly.pdbx_seq_one_letter_code
_entity_poly.pdbx_strand_id
1 'polypeptide(L)'
;MKTRALRLLSLLMFLTFFLYDCKDKEADSLQPADTELSNQLDKLEMAPTTLEETPDIKLVPGKVETSAKTEELNKSLSTVTAGNIPASVATAAEEISTSFTEAEIKALNQVTPAQATKTVLNSDQVRAILSKATADAKLQGYLSLLTAAKVDGLPDGGRTGAVTEGTASQNAAVEAGNVDDCIARANEKFDRTKERLDDAKARELDKINDAYNKDLERIQRNLEKCTGENSAEHFEALRQVGIKIANDALAALEKAKPFLKPGQYEYLKALINVQLLDYLAKVNQLEAAKIGTCTEIAAIAKARAEEVKNSNTARVEASYNEALAKAIELRNKMIENCHNQGGGK
;
A
#
# COMPACT_ATOMS: atom_id res chain seq x y z
N MET A 1 43.42 91.66 -25.64
CA MET A 1 42.59 91.30 -24.46
C MET A 1 41.14 90.90 -24.77
N LYS A 2 40.55 91.19 -25.95
CA LYS A 2 39.14 90.86 -26.26
C LYS A 2 38.83 89.39 -26.62
N THR A 3 39.82 88.59 -27.04
CA THR A 3 39.60 87.20 -27.50
C THR A 3 39.64 86.14 -26.37
N ARG A 4 40.25 86.45 -25.22
CA ARG A 4 40.30 85.53 -24.07
C ARG A 4 38.99 85.54 -23.27
N ALA A 5 38.36 86.71 -23.14
CA ALA A 5 37.06 86.84 -22.48
C ALA A 5 35.94 86.11 -23.25
N LEU A 6 35.96 86.16 -24.59
CA LEU A 6 34.95 85.49 -25.42
C LEU A 6 35.05 83.95 -25.36
N ARG A 7 36.27 83.40 -25.29
CA ARG A 7 36.51 81.96 -25.15
C ARG A 7 36.13 81.43 -23.76
N LEU A 8 36.30 82.24 -22.71
CA LEU A 8 35.87 81.86 -21.36
C LEU A 8 34.35 81.90 -21.23
N LEU A 9 33.68 82.87 -21.88
CA LEU A 9 32.23 82.97 -21.89
C LEU A 9 31.58 81.81 -22.64
N SER A 10 32.16 81.38 -23.77
CA SER A 10 31.67 80.21 -24.52
C SER A 10 31.86 78.90 -23.76
N LEU A 11 32.97 78.75 -23.02
CA LEU A 11 33.21 77.58 -22.18
C LEU A 11 32.27 77.53 -20.97
N LEU A 12 31.98 78.68 -20.35
CA LEU A 12 31.03 78.76 -19.24
C LEU A 12 29.60 78.40 -19.71
N MET A 13 29.20 78.88 -20.89
CA MET A 13 27.86 78.59 -21.44
C MET A 13 27.67 77.12 -21.81
N PHE A 14 28.71 76.48 -22.36
CA PHE A 14 28.70 75.03 -22.63
C PHE A 14 28.65 74.22 -21.32
N LEU A 15 29.41 74.62 -20.29
CA LEU A 15 29.41 73.93 -18.99
C LEU A 15 28.04 74.02 -18.30
N THR A 16 27.37 75.18 -18.38
CA THR A 16 26.01 75.34 -17.84
C THR A 16 24.96 74.58 -18.63
N PHE A 17 25.13 74.39 -19.95
CA PHE A 17 24.23 73.56 -20.76
C PHE A 17 24.38 72.06 -20.43
N PHE A 18 25.62 71.58 -20.24
CA PHE A 18 25.87 70.20 -19.79
C PHE A 18 25.38 69.94 -18.35
N LEU A 19 25.42 70.94 -17.47
CA LEU A 19 24.88 70.82 -16.11
C LEU A 19 23.34 70.93 -16.05
N TYR A 20 22.72 71.62 -17.02
CA TYR A 20 21.25 71.73 -17.12
C TYR A 20 20.62 70.46 -17.70
N ASP A 21 21.30 69.76 -18.62
CA ASP A 21 20.87 68.44 -19.14
C ASP A 21 21.14 67.28 -18.16
N CYS A 22 21.82 67.56 -17.04
CA CYS A 22 21.92 66.67 -15.88
C CYS A 22 20.82 66.95 -14.82
N LYS A 23 19.90 67.88 -15.08
CA LYS A 23 18.79 68.17 -14.18
C LYS A 23 17.48 67.77 -14.86
N ASP A 24 16.81 66.80 -14.26
CA ASP A 24 15.45 66.37 -14.56
C ASP A 24 15.24 65.70 -15.94
N LYS A 25 16.19 64.87 -16.40
CA LYS A 25 15.72 63.60 -16.96
C LYS A 25 15.29 62.80 -15.76
N GLU A 26 13.98 62.63 -15.60
CA GLU A 26 13.43 61.58 -14.77
C GLU A 26 14.21 60.32 -15.14
N ALA A 27 15.23 59.99 -14.35
CA ALA A 27 15.63 58.62 -14.23
C ALA A 27 14.32 57.99 -13.75
N ASP A 28 13.63 57.31 -14.66
CA ASP A 28 12.54 56.42 -14.31
C ASP A 28 13.07 55.67 -13.09
N SER A 29 12.63 56.09 -11.91
CA SER A 29 12.89 55.35 -10.70
C SER A 29 12.27 54.02 -11.06
N LEU A 30 13.10 53.01 -11.28
CA LEU A 30 12.67 51.66 -11.58
C LEU A 30 11.95 51.23 -10.30
N GLN A 31 10.68 51.65 -10.19
CA GLN A 31 9.84 51.35 -9.08
C GLN A 31 9.84 49.83 -9.01
N PRO A 32 10.07 49.23 -7.83
CA PRO A 32 10.18 47.78 -7.70
C PRO A 32 9.01 47.03 -8.35
N ALA A 33 7.86 47.69 -8.47
CA ALA A 33 6.62 47.21 -9.07
C ALA A 33 6.76 46.54 -10.44
N ASP A 34 7.63 47.05 -11.32
CA ASP A 34 7.71 46.61 -12.73
C ASP A 34 9.10 46.07 -13.12
N THR A 35 9.84 45.58 -12.12
CA THR A 35 11.16 44.99 -12.34
C THR A 35 11.05 43.50 -12.68
N GLU A 36 12.05 42.98 -13.39
CA GLU A 36 12.18 41.54 -13.66
C GLU A 36 12.18 40.71 -12.36
N LEU A 37 12.73 41.25 -11.26
CA LEU A 37 12.68 40.62 -9.94
C LEU A 37 11.26 40.55 -9.36
N SER A 38 10.47 41.61 -9.54
CA SER A 38 9.05 41.61 -9.15
C SER A 38 8.28 40.57 -9.97
N ASN A 39 8.51 40.50 -11.28
CA ASN A 39 7.88 39.48 -12.13
C ASN A 39 8.28 38.06 -11.71
N GLN A 40 9.53 37.84 -11.29
CA GLN A 40 9.99 36.54 -10.78
C GLN A 40 9.32 36.19 -9.45
N LEU A 41 9.13 37.15 -8.55
CA LEU A 41 8.43 36.96 -7.29
C LEU A 41 6.92 36.69 -7.51
N ASP A 42 6.29 37.47 -8.39
CA ASP A 42 4.88 37.30 -8.77
C ASP A 42 4.62 35.98 -9.52
N LYS A 43 5.61 35.39 -10.19
CA LYS A 43 5.50 34.08 -10.86
C LYS A 43 6.04 32.91 -10.05
N LEU A 44 6.55 33.16 -8.84
CA LEU A 44 7.09 32.10 -8.01
C LEU A 44 5.96 31.19 -7.51
N GLU A 45 6.12 29.90 -7.78
CA GLU A 45 5.19 28.85 -7.38
C GLU A 45 5.95 27.74 -6.65
N MET A 46 5.23 26.94 -5.87
CA MET A 46 5.77 25.69 -5.35
C MET A 46 6.04 24.73 -6.50
N ALA A 47 7.14 23.97 -6.42
CA ALA A 47 7.38 22.91 -7.38
C ALA A 47 6.28 21.84 -7.26
N PRO A 48 5.76 21.31 -8.39
CA PRO A 48 4.73 20.28 -8.36
C PRO A 48 5.25 19.05 -7.62
N THR A 49 4.49 18.59 -6.63
CA THR A 49 4.84 17.40 -5.85
C THR A 49 4.06 16.20 -6.38
N THR A 50 4.75 15.19 -6.91
CA THR A 50 4.11 13.91 -7.21
C THR A 50 3.87 13.16 -5.90
N LEU A 51 2.61 12.95 -5.56
CA LEU A 51 2.21 12.22 -4.36
C LEU A 51 2.41 10.71 -4.56
N GLU A 52 3.01 10.06 -3.57
CA GLU A 52 3.05 8.60 -3.51
C GLU A 52 1.64 8.06 -3.22
N GLU A 53 1.25 7.00 -3.93
CA GLU A 53 0.00 6.28 -3.67
C GLU A 53 0.23 5.16 -2.65
N THR A 54 -0.74 4.95 -1.76
CA THR A 54 -0.71 3.78 -0.87
C THR A 54 -0.90 2.50 -1.70
N PRO A 55 -0.01 1.50 -1.58
CA PRO A 55 -0.16 0.22 -2.27
C PRO A 55 -1.53 -0.41 -2.01
N ASP A 56 -2.11 -1.04 -3.04
CA ASP A 56 -3.36 -1.78 -2.89
C ASP A 56 -3.10 -3.08 -2.12
N ILE A 57 -3.35 -3.04 -0.81
CA ILE A 57 -3.23 -4.18 0.09
C ILE A 57 -4.45 -5.07 -0.14
N LYS A 58 -4.27 -6.10 -0.96
CA LYS A 58 -5.32 -7.07 -1.26
C LYS A 58 -5.31 -8.19 -0.24
N LEU A 59 -6.47 -8.40 0.37
CA LEU A 59 -6.74 -9.57 1.17
C LEU A 59 -7.05 -10.74 0.25
N VAL A 60 -6.24 -11.79 0.35
CA VAL A 60 -6.60 -13.10 -0.18
C VAL A 60 -7.09 -13.93 0.99
N PRO A 61 -8.41 -14.21 1.10
CA PRO A 61 -8.92 -15.05 2.18
C PRO A 61 -8.30 -16.44 2.08
N GLY A 62 -8.06 -17.05 3.24
CA GLY A 62 -7.61 -18.43 3.28
C GLY A 62 -8.70 -19.35 2.74
N LYS A 63 -8.30 -20.47 2.15
CA LYS A 63 -9.23 -21.43 1.54
C LYS A 63 -8.81 -22.85 1.83
N VAL A 64 -9.80 -23.73 1.91
CA VAL A 64 -9.60 -25.18 1.97
C VAL A 64 -10.09 -25.77 0.66
N GLU A 65 -9.24 -26.52 -0.03
CA GLU A 65 -9.55 -27.15 -1.30
C GLU A 65 -9.24 -28.64 -1.26
N THR A 66 -9.96 -29.44 -2.05
CA THR A 66 -9.55 -30.82 -2.30
C THR A 66 -8.25 -30.86 -3.10
N SER A 67 -7.43 -31.90 -2.88
CA SER A 67 -6.27 -32.10 -3.74
C SER A 67 -6.64 -32.67 -5.10
N ALA A 68 -5.74 -32.49 -6.07
CA ALA A 68 -5.87 -33.05 -7.40
C ALA A 68 -6.04 -34.59 -7.40
N LYS A 69 -5.28 -35.33 -6.58
CA LYS A 69 -5.44 -36.80 -6.50
C LYS A 69 -6.80 -37.20 -5.92
N THR A 70 -7.36 -36.42 -4.99
CA THR A 70 -8.70 -36.67 -4.44
C THR A 70 -9.78 -36.44 -5.49
N GLU A 71 -9.66 -35.36 -6.26
CA GLU A 71 -10.57 -35.11 -7.37
C GLU A 71 -10.49 -36.18 -8.47
N GLU A 72 -9.26 -36.61 -8.81
CA GLU A 72 -9.02 -37.67 -9.79
C GLU A 72 -9.62 -39.00 -9.32
N LEU A 73 -9.39 -39.39 -8.06
CA LEU A 73 -9.96 -40.59 -7.47
C LEU A 73 -11.49 -40.56 -7.52
N ASN A 74 -12.10 -39.47 -7.06
CA ASN A 74 -13.55 -39.33 -7.01
C ASN A 74 -14.19 -39.42 -8.41
N LYS A 75 -13.56 -38.81 -9.43
CA LYS A 75 -13.97 -38.95 -10.82
C LYS A 75 -13.81 -40.41 -11.30
N SER A 76 -12.70 -41.04 -10.96
CA SER A 76 -12.37 -42.40 -11.41
C SER A 76 -13.27 -43.48 -10.79
N LEU A 77 -13.76 -43.29 -9.56
CA LEU A 77 -14.70 -44.22 -8.94
C LEU A 77 -15.98 -44.41 -9.78
N SER A 78 -16.42 -43.37 -10.48
CA SER A 78 -17.62 -43.44 -11.33
C SER A 78 -17.44 -44.24 -12.62
N THR A 79 -16.19 -44.57 -13.00
CA THR A 79 -15.86 -45.28 -14.25
C THR A 79 -15.45 -46.74 -14.02
N VAL A 80 -15.46 -47.19 -12.77
CA VAL A 80 -15.16 -48.58 -12.40
C VAL A 80 -16.24 -49.52 -12.95
N THR A 81 -15.81 -50.56 -13.65
CA THR A 81 -16.67 -51.62 -14.19
C THR A 81 -15.96 -52.97 -14.09
N ALA A 82 -16.65 -54.07 -14.38
CA ALA A 82 -16.06 -55.42 -14.37
C ALA A 82 -14.83 -55.56 -15.30
N GLY A 83 -14.81 -54.83 -16.42
CA GLY A 83 -13.72 -54.89 -17.41
C GLY A 83 -12.65 -53.81 -17.24
N ASN A 84 -12.85 -52.85 -16.34
CA ASN A 84 -11.97 -51.70 -16.19
C ASN A 84 -11.96 -51.17 -14.75
N ILE A 85 -10.81 -51.29 -14.09
CA ILE A 85 -10.51 -50.62 -12.82
C ILE A 85 -9.44 -49.57 -13.12
N PRO A 86 -9.76 -48.26 -13.06
CA PRO A 86 -8.78 -47.21 -13.31
C PRO A 86 -7.55 -47.32 -12.42
N ALA A 87 -6.38 -46.97 -12.95
CA ALA A 87 -5.11 -47.05 -12.23
C ALA A 87 -5.12 -46.18 -10.95
N SER A 88 -5.76 -45.02 -10.98
CA SER A 88 -5.96 -44.13 -9.83
C SER A 88 -6.68 -44.82 -8.67
N VAL A 89 -7.69 -45.65 -8.95
CA VAL A 89 -8.45 -46.42 -7.94
C VAL A 89 -7.59 -47.56 -7.38
N ALA A 90 -6.88 -48.29 -8.25
CA ALA A 90 -6.01 -49.38 -7.82
C ALA A 90 -4.85 -48.88 -6.96
N THR A 91 -4.20 -47.79 -7.37
CA THR A 91 -3.06 -47.17 -6.68
C THR A 91 -3.48 -46.64 -5.32
N ALA A 92 -4.61 -45.91 -5.26
CA ALA A 92 -5.12 -45.38 -4.00
C ALA A 92 -5.42 -46.49 -2.97
N ALA A 93 -6.01 -47.61 -3.41
CA ALA A 93 -6.27 -48.74 -2.53
C ALA A 93 -4.99 -49.41 -2.02
N GLU A 94 -3.97 -49.53 -2.87
CA GLU A 94 -2.66 -50.08 -2.50
C GLU A 94 -1.93 -49.18 -1.49
N GLU A 95 -1.88 -47.87 -1.76
CA GLU A 95 -1.22 -46.90 -0.89
C GLU A 95 -1.81 -46.98 0.53
N ILE A 96 -3.14 -46.98 0.67
CA ILE A 96 -3.82 -47.15 1.96
C ILE A 96 -3.48 -48.45 2.66
N SER A 97 -3.49 -49.57 1.92
CA SER A 97 -3.22 -50.89 2.51
C SER A 97 -1.81 -50.98 3.12
N THR A 98 -0.87 -50.16 2.62
CA THR A 98 0.50 -50.08 3.14
C THR A 98 0.68 -48.99 4.20
N SER A 99 -0.14 -47.94 4.18
CA SER A 99 -0.01 -46.78 5.07
C SER A 99 -0.74 -46.97 6.40
N PHE A 100 -1.81 -47.76 6.44
CA PHE A 100 -2.61 -47.98 7.64
C PHE A 100 -2.68 -49.45 8.06
N THR A 101 -2.75 -49.65 9.37
CA THR A 101 -3.06 -50.95 9.99
C THR A 101 -4.54 -51.28 9.83
N GLU A 102 -4.90 -52.56 9.94
CA GLU A 102 -6.30 -53.00 9.89
C GLU A 102 -7.17 -52.33 10.97
N ALA A 103 -6.62 -52.10 12.16
CA ALA A 103 -7.31 -51.42 13.25
C ALA A 103 -7.63 -49.95 12.91
N GLU A 104 -6.69 -49.25 12.28
CA GLU A 104 -6.87 -47.87 11.81
C GLU A 104 -7.89 -47.80 10.66
N ILE A 105 -7.82 -48.73 9.69
CA ILE A 105 -8.79 -48.84 8.59
C ILE A 105 -10.20 -49.08 9.14
N LYS A 106 -10.34 -50.00 10.10
CA LYS A 106 -11.63 -50.29 10.74
C LYS A 106 -12.18 -49.06 11.48
N ALA A 107 -11.33 -48.35 12.21
CA ALA A 107 -11.73 -47.13 12.91
C ALA A 107 -12.18 -46.04 11.93
N LEU A 108 -11.45 -45.85 10.82
CA LEU A 108 -11.84 -44.92 9.76
C LEU A 108 -13.17 -45.31 9.13
N ASN A 109 -13.40 -46.59 8.85
CA ASN A 109 -14.64 -47.06 8.20
C ASN A 109 -15.88 -46.99 9.09
N GLN A 110 -15.70 -46.78 10.40
CA GLN A 110 -16.79 -46.48 11.35
C GLN A 110 -17.22 -45.01 11.32
N VAL A 111 -16.39 -44.11 10.79
CA VAL A 111 -16.75 -42.71 10.62
C VAL A 111 -17.72 -42.57 9.45
N THR A 112 -18.87 -41.94 9.71
CA THR A 112 -19.78 -41.48 8.65
C THR A 112 -19.67 -39.97 8.49
N PRO A 113 -20.00 -39.40 7.31
CA PRO A 113 -19.97 -37.95 7.12
C PRO A 113 -20.84 -37.18 8.12
N ALA A 114 -21.98 -37.75 8.53
CA ALA A 114 -22.84 -37.17 9.56
C ALA A 114 -22.22 -37.20 10.98
N GLN A 115 -21.29 -38.13 11.25
CA GLN A 115 -20.61 -38.28 12.54
C GLN A 115 -19.27 -37.54 12.60
N ALA A 116 -18.77 -37.00 11.49
CA ALA A 116 -17.51 -36.27 11.41
C ALA A 116 -17.59 -34.86 12.08
N THR A 117 -17.94 -34.86 13.36
CA THR A 117 -18.10 -33.67 14.20
C THR A 117 -16.76 -33.19 14.75
N LYS A 118 -16.73 -31.97 15.31
CA LYS A 118 -15.56 -31.46 16.07
C LYS A 118 -15.09 -32.43 17.16
N THR A 119 -16.01 -33.13 17.84
CA THR A 119 -15.68 -34.11 18.87
C THR A 119 -14.92 -35.31 18.30
N VAL A 120 -15.35 -35.84 17.16
CA VAL A 120 -14.66 -36.96 16.49
C VAL A 120 -13.28 -36.54 16.00
N LEU A 121 -13.17 -35.35 15.40
CA LEU A 121 -11.89 -34.77 14.95
C LEU A 121 -10.88 -34.59 16.09
N ASN A 122 -11.36 -34.26 17.28
CA ASN A 122 -10.51 -34.04 18.45
C ASN A 122 -10.18 -35.32 19.23
N SER A 123 -10.73 -36.48 18.84
CA SER A 123 -10.38 -37.75 19.47
C SER A 123 -8.92 -38.12 19.23
N ASP A 124 -8.26 -38.71 20.22
CA ASP A 124 -6.84 -39.10 20.13
C ASP A 124 -6.57 -40.05 18.96
N GLN A 125 -7.50 -40.98 18.73
CA GLN A 125 -7.41 -41.94 17.64
C GLN A 125 -7.43 -41.26 16.26
N VAL A 126 -8.36 -40.34 16.02
CA VAL A 126 -8.43 -39.62 14.74
C VAL A 126 -7.24 -38.70 14.56
N ARG A 127 -6.79 -38.00 15.61
CA ARG A 127 -5.60 -37.14 15.53
C ARG A 127 -4.34 -37.94 15.21
N ALA A 128 -4.18 -39.12 15.80
CA ALA A 128 -3.06 -40.00 15.49
C ALA A 128 -3.09 -40.47 14.03
N ILE A 129 -4.26 -40.88 13.52
CA ILE A 129 -4.44 -41.30 12.12
C ILE A 129 -4.15 -40.15 11.15
N LEU A 130 -4.67 -38.93 11.41
CA LEU A 130 -4.41 -37.76 10.58
C LEU A 130 -2.93 -37.33 10.59
N SER A 131 -2.29 -37.40 11.76
CA SER A 131 -0.84 -37.14 11.88
C SER A 131 -0.03 -38.11 11.04
N LYS A 132 -0.36 -39.41 11.13
CA LYS A 132 0.25 -40.45 10.30
C LYS A 132 0.01 -40.22 8.81
N ALA A 133 -1.22 -39.89 8.41
CA ALA A 133 -1.56 -39.59 7.02
C ALA A 133 -0.77 -38.39 6.48
N THR A 134 -0.57 -37.36 7.30
CA THR A 134 0.19 -36.16 6.94
C THR A 134 1.69 -36.45 6.81
N ALA A 135 2.22 -37.35 7.63
CA ALA A 135 3.61 -37.77 7.58
C ALA A 135 3.91 -38.77 6.44
N ASP A 136 2.89 -39.43 5.89
CA ASP A 136 3.04 -40.39 4.81
C ASP A 136 3.06 -39.71 3.44
N ALA A 137 4.21 -39.76 2.77
CA ALA A 137 4.43 -39.14 1.45
C ALA A 137 3.45 -39.65 0.37
N LYS A 138 2.97 -40.89 0.46
CA LYS A 138 1.99 -41.44 -0.49
C LYS A 138 0.62 -40.78 -0.32
N LEU A 139 0.24 -40.53 0.93
CA LEU A 139 -1.08 -40.00 1.30
C LEU A 139 -1.15 -38.48 1.23
N GLN A 140 -0.03 -37.76 1.36
CA GLN A 140 0.00 -36.29 1.26
C GLN A 140 -0.72 -35.75 0.01
N GLY A 141 -0.55 -36.42 -1.13
CA GLY A 141 -1.21 -36.02 -2.38
C GLY A 141 -2.72 -36.11 -2.36
N TYR A 142 -3.32 -36.88 -1.43
CA TYR A 142 -4.77 -37.01 -1.23
C TYR A 142 -5.31 -36.05 -0.15
N LEU A 143 -4.44 -35.43 0.65
CA LEU A 143 -4.89 -34.52 1.71
C LEU A 143 -5.26 -33.16 1.13
N SER A 144 -6.22 -32.49 1.76
CA SER A 144 -6.74 -31.19 1.33
C SER A 144 -5.64 -30.12 1.35
N LEU A 145 -5.80 -29.06 0.57
CA LEU A 145 -4.90 -27.92 0.57
C LEU A 145 -5.47 -26.84 1.48
N LEU A 146 -4.69 -26.41 2.48
CA LEU A 146 -5.00 -25.21 3.26
C LEU A 146 -4.11 -24.09 2.75
N THR A 147 -4.71 -23.11 2.08
CA THR A 147 -4.03 -21.86 1.76
C THR A 147 -4.30 -20.88 2.89
N ALA A 148 -3.25 -20.44 3.58
CA ALA A 148 -3.38 -19.40 4.60
C ALA A 148 -3.83 -18.08 3.96
N ALA A 149 -4.55 -17.27 4.72
CA ALA A 149 -4.83 -15.90 4.30
C ALA A 149 -3.51 -15.14 4.14
N LYS A 150 -3.39 -14.36 3.06
CA LYS A 150 -2.18 -13.57 2.78
C LYS A 150 -2.53 -12.14 2.39
N VAL A 151 -1.54 -11.27 2.57
CA VAL A 151 -1.53 -9.90 2.08
C VAL A 151 -0.67 -9.87 0.83
N ASP A 152 -1.28 -9.59 -0.31
CA ASP A 152 -0.52 -9.22 -1.51
C ASP A 152 -0.29 -7.69 -1.50
N GLY A 153 0.94 -7.24 -1.78
CA GLY A 153 1.29 -5.82 -1.93
C GLY A 153 2.22 -5.22 -0.87
N LEU A 154 2.79 -6.02 0.05
CA LEU A 154 3.83 -5.54 0.98
C LEU A 154 5.22 -5.63 0.33
N PRO A 155 6.00 -4.53 0.28
CA PRO A 155 7.44 -4.63 0.05
C PRO A 155 8.09 -5.30 1.27
N ASP A 156 9.03 -6.19 1.02
CA ASP A 156 9.88 -6.77 2.06
C ASP A 156 10.66 -5.64 2.78
N GLY A 157 10.33 -5.39 4.04
CA GLY A 157 11.13 -4.67 5.04
C GLY A 157 11.87 -3.41 4.60
N GLY A 158 11.34 -2.23 4.95
CA GLY A 158 12.07 -0.97 4.78
C GLY A 158 11.77 0.07 5.86
N ARG A 159 12.56 0.07 6.94
CA ARG A 159 12.68 1.23 7.84
C ARG A 159 13.42 2.34 7.11
N THR A 160 12.87 3.54 7.08
CA THR A 160 13.58 4.80 6.81
C THR A 160 12.92 5.86 7.72
N GLY A 161 13.57 6.81 8.37
CA GLY A 161 14.92 7.38 8.29
C GLY A 161 14.75 8.84 8.70
N ALA A 162 15.52 9.31 9.69
CA ALA A 162 15.30 10.54 10.45
C ALA A 162 15.37 11.85 9.63
N VAL A 163 14.56 12.83 10.03
CA VAL A 163 14.59 14.23 9.55
C VAL A 163 15.75 14.97 10.23
N THR A 164 16.54 15.71 9.45
CA THR A 164 17.65 16.56 9.93
C THR A 164 17.23 18.02 9.92
N GLU A 165 17.53 18.73 11.00
CA GLU A 165 17.32 20.17 11.19
C GLU A 165 18.19 21.02 10.26
N GLY A 166 17.60 22.08 9.70
CA GLY A 166 18.29 23.16 9.00
C GLY A 166 18.33 24.43 9.86
N THR A 167 19.54 24.98 10.02
CA THR A 167 19.89 26.11 10.88
C THR A 167 19.52 27.46 10.25
N ALA A 168 19.02 28.40 11.05
CA ALA A 168 18.78 29.78 10.65
C ALA A 168 20.07 30.63 10.69
N SER A 169 20.32 31.40 9.63
CA SER A 169 21.44 32.36 9.51
C SER A 169 21.03 33.77 9.96
N GLN A 170 22.01 34.50 10.50
CA GLN A 170 21.89 35.79 11.18
C GLN A 170 21.70 36.98 10.22
N ASN A 171 20.94 37.98 10.67
CA ASN A 171 20.76 39.28 10.02
C ASN A 171 21.96 40.20 10.33
N ALA A 172 22.42 40.93 9.30
CA ALA A 172 23.24 42.13 9.46
C ALA A 172 22.41 43.39 9.13
N ALA A 173 22.65 44.46 9.89
CA ALA A 173 21.97 45.76 9.74
C ALA A 173 22.86 46.76 8.99
N VAL A 174 22.27 47.59 8.11
CA VAL A 174 22.88 48.83 7.60
C VAL A 174 21.80 49.91 7.42
N GLU A 175 22.21 51.15 7.70
CA GLU A 175 21.45 52.38 7.95
C GLU A 175 20.69 53.00 6.76
N ALA A 176 19.78 53.90 7.12
CA ALA A 176 18.71 54.47 6.33
C ALA A 176 19.10 55.71 5.49
N GLY A 177 18.51 55.78 4.29
CA GLY A 177 18.28 57.03 3.56
C GLY A 177 17.13 56.87 2.56
N ASN A 178 15.95 57.44 2.85
CA ASN A 178 14.72 57.47 2.02
C ASN A 178 14.40 56.18 1.22
N VAL A 179 14.48 55.04 1.90
CA VAL A 179 14.27 53.67 1.36
C VAL A 179 12.85 53.14 1.66
N ASP A 180 12.04 53.87 2.44
CA ASP A 180 10.82 53.33 3.07
C ASP A 180 9.76 52.86 2.07
N ASP A 181 9.41 53.65 1.05
CA ASP A 181 8.38 53.26 0.08
C ASP A 181 8.80 52.09 -0.81
N CYS A 182 10.10 52.00 -1.14
CA CYS A 182 10.66 50.96 -2.00
C CYS A 182 10.73 49.61 -1.26
N ILE A 183 11.19 49.64 0.00
CA ILE A 183 11.19 48.48 0.90
C ILE A 183 9.74 48.03 1.19
N ALA A 184 8.84 48.97 1.48
CA ALA A 184 7.44 48.66 1.75
C ALA A 184 6.79 47.89 0.58
N ARG A 185 7.02 48.31 -0.67
CA ARG A 185 6.52 47.62 -1.86
C ARG A 185 7.16 46.25 -2.08
N ALA A 186 8.46 46.09 -1.80
CA ALA A 186 9.13 44.79 -1.87
C ALA A 186 8.55 43.81 -0.83
N ASN A 187 8.28 44.30 0.39
CA ASN A 187 7.62 43.52 1.44
C ASN A 187 6.17 43.19 1.06
N GLU A 188 5.40 44.12 0.53
CA GLU A 188 4.02 43.88 0.09
C GLU A 188 3.92 42.80 -1.00
N LYS A 189 4.85 42.79 -1.96
CA LYS A 189 4.93 41.73 -2.98
C LYS A 189 5.38 40.39 -2.41
N PHE A 190 6.32 40.41 -1.47
CA PHE A 190 6.71 39.21 -0.74
C PHE A 190 5.53 38.62 0.04
N ASP A 191 4.77 39.44 0.77
CA ASP A 191 3.63 39.01 1.58
C ASP A 191 2.54 38.40 0.70
N ARG A 192 2.20 39.03 -0.43
CA ARG A 192 1.28 38.44 -1.43
C ARG A 192 1.79 37.12 -1.99
N THR A 193 3.08 37.02 -2.29
CA THR A 193 3.67 35.78 -2.81
C THR A 193 3.64 34.70 -1.74
N LYS A 194 3.99 35.04 -0.50
CA LYS A 194 3.92 34.15 0.64
C LYS A 194 2.50 33.64 0.88
N GLU A 195 1.49 34.52 0.81
CA GLU A 195 0.08 34.13 0.93
C GLU A 195 -0.31 33.10 -0.14
N ARG A 196 0.10 33.30 -1.41
CA ARG A 196 -0.13 32.30 -2.47
C ARG A 196 0.61 30.98 -2.24
N LEU A 197 1.83 31.02 -1.70
CA LEU A 197 2.60 29.82 -1.35
C LEU A 197 1.95 29.09 -0.15
N ASP A 198 1.43 29.82 0.83
CA ASP A 198 0.68 29.27 1.97
C ASP A 198 -0.61 28.60 1.50
N ASP A 199 -1.35 29.25 0.61
CA ASP A 199 -2.55 28.70 -0.04
C ASP A 199 -2.24 27.45 -0.88
N ALA A 200 -1.13 27.46 -1.63
CA ALA A 200 -0.70 26.31 -2.40
C ALA A 200 -0.32 25.13 -1.49
N LYS A 201 0.41 25.40 -0.41
CA LYS A 201 0.72 24.40 0.63
C LYS A 201 -0.55 23.82 1.23
N ALA A 202 -1.49 24.66 1.64
CA ALA A 202 -2.77 24.22 2.20
C ALA A 202 -3.53 23.30 1.23
N ARG A 203 -3.63 23.68 -0.05
CA ARG A 203 -4.27 22.85 -1.08
C ARG A 203 -3.61 21.49 -1.27
N GLU A 204 -2.27 21.42 -1.26
CA GLU A 204 -1.57 20.14 -1.38
C GLU A 204 -1.72 19.28 -0.12
N LEU A 205 -1.71 19.87 1.07
CA LEU A 205 -1.98 19.17 2.32
C LEU A 205 -3.42 18.63 2.39
N ASP A 206 -4.39 19.40 1.88
CA ASP A 206 -5.79 18.94 1.77
C ASP A 206 -5.91 17.73 0.85
N LYS A 207 -5.23 17.72 -0.31
CA LYS A 207 -5.19 16.55 -1.20
C LYS A 207 -4.60 15.32 -0.52
N ILE A 208 -3.55 15.50 0.28
CA ILE A 208 -2.92 14.40 1.05
C ILE A 208 -3.91 13.84 2.09
N ASN A 209 -4.60 14.72 2.82
CA ASN A 209 -5.60 14.30 3.81
C ASN A 209 -6.80 13.59 3.15
N ASP A 210 -7.28 14.08 2.02
CA ASP A 210 -8.34 13.45 1.24
C ASP A 210 -7.94 12.06 0.75
N ALA A 211 -6.70 11.91 0.25
CA ALA A 211 -6.18 10.62 -0.18
C ALA A 211 -6.07 9.64 0.99
N TYR A 212 -5.54 10.09 2.13
CA TYR A 212 -5.44 9.28 3.35
C TYR A 212 -6.82 8.84 3.87
N ASN A 213 -7.81 9.74 3.89
CA ASN A 213 -9.18 9.39 4.31
C ASN A 213 -9.81 8.34 3.36
N LYS A 214 -9.61 8.49 2.05
CA LYS A 214 -10.05 7.48 1.07
C LYS A 214 -9.38 6.12 1.27
N ASP A 215 -8.10 6.11 1.64
CA ASP A 215 -7.38 4.89 2.00
C ASP A 215 -7.96 4.25 3.26
N LEU A 216 -8.23 5.03 4.31
CA LEU A 216 -8.87 4.53 5.53
C LEU A 216 -10.24 3.91 5.25
N GLU A 217 -11.08 4.55 4.43
CA GLU A 217 -12.37 3.99 4.01
C GLU A 217 -12.21 2.69 3.20
N ARG A 218 -11.23 2.63 2.29
CA ARG A 218 -10.93 1.42 1.52
C ARG A 218 -10.49 0.28 2.44
N ILE A 219 -9.60 0.56 3.39
CA ILE A 219 -9.13 -0.41 4.38
C ILE A 219 -10.28 -0.90 5.25
N GLN A 220 -11.18 -0.01 5.68
CA GLN A 220 -12.35 -0.38 6.47
C GLN A 220 -13.31 -1.29 5.70
N ARG A 221 -13.61 -0.98 4.43
CA ARG A 221 -14.42 -1.86 3.57
C ARG A 221 -13.78 -3.24 3.38
N ASN A 222 -12.46 -3.28 3.19
CA ASN A 222 -11.72 -4.54 3.08
C ASN A 222 -11.75 -5.34 4.39
N LEU A 223 -11.65 -4.66 5.53
CA LEU A 223 -11.79 -5.29 6.85
C LEU A 223 -13.20 -5.87 7.04
N GLU A 224 -14.25 -5.12 6.72
CA GLU A 224 -15.64 -5.58 6.81
C GLU A 224 -15.92 -6.78 5.91
N LYS A 225 -15.35 -6.78 4.70
CA LYS A 225 -15.41 -7.94 3.81
C LYS A 225 -14.67 -9.14 4.40
N CYS A 226 -13.45 -8.92 4.92
CA CYS A 226 -12.64 -9.93 5.60
C CYS A 226 -13.38 -10.56 6.78
N THR A 227 -13.98 -9.72 7.63
CA THR A 227 -14.71 -10.17 8.83
C THR A 227 -16.07 -10.79 8.49
N GLY A 228 -16.73 -10.35 7.41
CA GLY A 228 -17.98 -10.92 6.92
C GLY A 228 -17.82 -12.30 6.28
N GLU A 229 -16.78 -12.50 5.45
CA GLU A 229 -16.36 -13.83 4.97
C GLU A 229 -15.85 -14.70 6.13
N ASN A 230 -15.49 -14.03 7.22
CA ASN A 230 -15.22 -14.65 8.49
C ASN A 230 -16.47 -14.68 9.40
N SER A 231 -17.57 -15.24 8.94
CA SER A 231 -18.69 -15.62 9.82
C SER A 231 -18.63 -17.10 10.24
N ALA A 232 -19.48 -17.52 11.19
CA ALA A 232 -19.62 -18.94 11.54
C ALA A 232 -20.34 -19.72 10.42
N GLU A 233 -21.29 -19.06 9.76
CA GLU A 233 -22.03 -19.58 8.61
C GLU A 233 -21.11 -19.87 7.42
N HIS A 234 -20.10 -19.03 7.17
CA HIS A 234 -19.10 -19.28 6.13
C HIS A 234 -18.35 -20.59 6.37
N PHE A 235 -17.85 -20.80 7.60
CA PHE A 235 -17.15 -22.06 7.91
C PHE A 235 -18.08 -23.26 7.92
N GLU A 236 -19.33 -23.07 8.32
CA GLU A 236 -20.31 -24.14 8.21
C GLU A 236 -20.58 -24.52 6.75
N ALA A 237 -20.71 -23.53 5.85
CA ALA A 237 -20.80 -23.80 4.42
C ALA A 237 -19.58 -24.56 3.89
N LEU A 238 -18.36 -24.20 4.33
CA LEU A 238 -17.15 -24.95 3.97
C LEU A 238 -17.20 -26.40 4.49
N ARG A 239 -17.64 -26.64 5.73
CA ARG A 239 -17.81 -28.01 6.26
C ARG A 239 -18.81 -28.81 5.42
N GLN A 240 -19.94 -28.20 5.03
CA GLN A 240 -20.94 -28.85 4.18
C GLN A 240 -20.40 -29.20 2.79
N VAL A 241 -19.50 -28.40 2.22
CA VAL A 241 -18.79 -28.76 0.97
C VAL A 241 -17.98 -30.04 1.15
N GLY A 242 -17.16 -30.15 2.21
CA GLY A 242 -16.38 -31.35 2.49
C GLY A 242 -17.25 -32.58 2.71
N ILE A 243 -18.33 -32.44 3.49
CA ILE A 243 -19.32 -33.51 3.74
C ILE A 243 -19.97 -33.97 2.43
N LYS A 244 -20.35 -33.03 1.55
CA LYS A 244 -20.94 -33.36 0.25
C LYS A 244 -19.97 -34.14 -0.63
N ILE A 245 -18.71 -33.70 -0.73
CA ILE A 245 -17.68 -34.38 -1.51
C ILE A 245 -17.49 -35.83 -1.03
N ALA A 246 -17.42 -36.03 0.29
CA ALA A 246 -17.29 -37.36 0.87
C ALA A 246 -18.52 -38.24 0.61
N ASN A 247 -19.73 -37.69 0.76
CA ASN A 247 -20.97 -38.41 0.44
C ASN A 247 -21.04 -38.85 -1.03
N ASP A 248 -20.69 -37.95 -1.95
CA ASP A 248 -20.68 -38.25 -3.39
C ASP A 248 -19.65 -39.35 -3.73
N ALA A 249 -18.47 -39.28 -3.13
CA ALA A 249 -17.41 -40.28 -3.30
C ALA A 249 -17.80 -41.65 -2.71
N LEU A 250 -18.39 -41.68 -1.52
CA LEU A 250 -18.91 -42.91 -0.91
C LEU A 250 -20.03 -43.53 -1.75
N ALA A 251 -20.94 -42.71 -2.28
CA ALA A 251 -22.00 -43.21 -3.17
C ALA A 251 -21.44 -43.79 -4.48
N ALA A 252 -20.39 -43.19 -5.05
CA ALA A 252 -19.67 -43.76 -6.19
C ALA A 252 -18.95 -45.06 -5.83
N LEU A 253 -18.31 -45.12 -4.66
CA LEU A 253 -17.63 -46.31 -4.16
C LEU A 253 -18.60 -47.48 -3.95
N GLU A 254 -19.79 -47.24 -3.40
CA GLU A 254 -20.82 -48.28 -3.27
C GLU A 254 -21.21 -48.89 -4.62
N LYS A 255 -21.33 -48.08 -5.66
CA LYS A 255 -21.63 -48.56 -7.02
C LYS A 255 -20.46 -49.35 -7.61
N ALA A 256 -19.22 -48.96 -7.30
CA ALA A 256 -18.00 -49.63 -7.76
C ALA A 256 -17.73 -50.97 -7.04
N LYS A 257 -18.22 -51.12 -5.80
CA LYS A 257 -18.01 -52.28 -4.91
C LYS A 257 -18.02 -53.66 -5.57
N PRO A 258 -19.02 -54.05 -6.40
CA PRO A 258 -19.06 -55.40 -6.99
C PRO A 258 -17.92 -55.69 -7.97
N PHE A 259 -17.20 -54.66 -8.44
CA PHE A 259 -16.11 -54.80 -9.41
C PHE A 259 -14.72 -54.68 -8.78
N LEU A 260 -14.64 -54.29 -7.50
CA LEU A 260 -13.38 -54.11 -6.80
C LEU A 260 -12.79 -55.45 -6.34
N LYS A 261 -11.46 -55.49 -6.23
CA LYS A 261 -10.76 -56.66 -5.68
C LYS A 261 -11.02 -56.78 -4.17
N PRO A 262 -10.86 -57.98 -3.57
CA PRO A 262 -11.00 -58.16 -2.12
C PRO A 262 -10.19 -57.13 -1.33
N GLY A 263 -10.80 -56.53 -0.30
CA GLY A 263 -10.18 -55.51 0.55
C GLY A 263 -10.18 -54.08 -0.01
N GLN A 264 -10.18 -53.89 -1.34
CA GLN A 264 -10.08 -52.54 -1.94
C GLN A 264 -11.21 -51.61 -1.54
N TYR A 265 -12.44 -52.12 -1.41
CA TYR A 265 -13.57 -51.31 -0.97
C TYR A 265 -13.32 -50.72 0.44
N GLU A 266 -12.81 -51.52 1.39
CA GLU A 266 -12.54 -51.05 2.75
C GLU A 266 -11.38 -50.04 2.79
N TYR A 267 -10.34 -50.24 1.95
CA TYR A 267 -9.23 -49.31 1.83
C TYR A 267 -9.65 -47.96 1.23
N LEU A 268 -10.44 -47.98 0.15
CA LEU A 268 -10.94 -46.77 -0.50
C LEU A 268 -11.93 -46.01 0.39
N LYS A 269 -12.77 -46.72 1.13
CA LYS A 269 -13.65 -46.11 2.14
C LYS A 269 -12.85 -45.41 3.22
N ALA A 270 -11.78 -46.05 3.71
CA ALA A 270 -10.90 -45.46 4.71
C ALA A 270 -10.21 -44.19 4.19
N LEU A 271 -9.77 -44.19 2.93
CA LEU A 271 -9.21 -43.01 2.28
C LEU A 271 -10.20 -41.85 2.19
N ILE A 272 -11.42 -42.10 1.72
CA ILE A 272 -12.47 -41.07 1.62
C ILE A 272 -12.76 -40.47 3.00
N ASN A 273 -12.79 -41.30 4.04
CA ASN A 273 -13.00 -40.83 5.41
C ASN A 273 -11.80 -40.05 5.96
N VAL A 274 -10.55 -40.44 5.67
CA VAL A 274 -9.36 -39.63 6.01
C VAL A 274 -9.39 -38.27 5.30
N GLN A 275 -9.73 -38.24 4.01
CA GLN A 275 -9.85 -37.01 3.23
C GLN A 275 -10.88 -36.05 3.84
N LEU A 276 -12.05 -36.57 4.24
CA LEU A 276 -13.09 -35.79 4.93
C LEU A 276 -12.57 -35.24 6.26
N LEU A 277 -11.97 -36.09 7.09
CA LEU A 277 -11.49 -35.69 8.41
C LEU A 277 -10.37 -34.63 8.30
N ASP A 278 -9.46 -34.80 7.35
CA ASP A 278 -8.41 -33.82 7.04
C ASP A 278 -9.00 -32.48 6.55
N TYR A 279 -9.96 -32.52 5.62
CA TYR A 279 -10.65 -31.33 5.13
C TYR A 279 -11.30 -30.55 6.29
N LEU A 280 -12.05 -31.24 7.14
CA LEU A 280 -12.72 -30.62 8.28
C LEU A 280 -11.73 -30.12 9.34
N ALA A 281 -10.63 -30.83 9.56
CA ALA A 281 -9.55 -30.35 10.43
C ALA A 281 -8.94 -29.06 9.90
N LYS A 282 -8.71 -28.94 8.58
CA LYS A 282 -8.22 -27.72 7.92
C LYS A 282 -9.22 -26.57 7.95
N VAL A 283 -10.53 -26.85 7.84
CA VAL A 283 -11.56 -25.82 8.07
C VAL A 283 -11.52 -25.31 9.50
N ASN A 284 -11.32 -26.18 10.49
CA ASN A 284 -11.16 -25.75 11.90
C ASN A 284 -9.86 -24.97 12.13
N GLN A 285 -8.76 -25.33 11.47
CA GLN A 285 -7.52 -24.55 11.50
C GLN A 285 -7.70 -23.16 10.88
N LEU A 286 -8.37 -23.08 9.73
CA LEU A 286 -8.73 -21.82 9.08
C LEU A 286 -9.63 -20.96 9.99
N GLU A 287 -10.60 -21.58 10.65
CA GLU A 287 -11.46 -20.93 11.64
C GLU A 287 -10.71 -20.39 12.85
N ALA A 288 -9.70 -21.10 13.34
CA ALA A 288 -8.86 -20.64 14.44
C ALA A 288 -7.93 -19.47 14.02
N ALA A 289 -7.37 -19.50 12.80
CA ALA A 289 -6.46 -18.46 12.29
C ALA A 289 -7.16 -17.12 11.95
N LYS A 290 -8.46 -17.18 11.69
CA LYS A 290 -9.38 -16.11 11.27
C LYS A 290 -9.28 -14.78 12.04
N ILE A 291 -9.22 -14.82 13.37
CA ILE A 291 -9.41 -13.61 14.21
C ILE A 291 -8.15 -12.75 14.31
N GLY A 292 -6.96 -13.33 14.17
CA GLY A 292 -5.70 -12.58 14.15
C GLY A 292 -5.47 -11.86 12.82
N THR A 293 -5.70 -12.58 11.72
CA THR A 293 -5.21 -12.14 10.40
C THR A 293 -5.92 -10.89 9.87
N CYS A 294 -7.25 -10.78 9.89
CA CYS A 294 -7.93 -9.59 9.33
C CYS A 294 -7.56 -8.28 10.05
N THR A 295 -7.45 -8.34 11.38
CA THR A 295 -7.16 -7.17 12.21
C THR A 295 -5.71 -6.75 12.07
N GLU A 296 -4.78 -7.71 12.05
CA GLU A 296 -3.35 -7.47 11.83
C GLU A 296 -3.10 -6.85 10.45
N ILE A 297 -3.79 -7.35 9.43
CA ILE A 297 -3.69 -6.83 8.06
C ILE A 297 -4.23 -5.39 7.97
N ALA A 298 -5.38 -5.11 8.59
CA ALA A 298 -5.92 -3.76 8.63
C ALA A 298 -4.99 -2.79 9.39
N ALA A 299 -4.32 -3.25 10.46
CA ALA A 299 -3.33 -2.46 11.19
C ALA A 299 -2.09 -2.15 10.34
N ILE A 300 -1.56 -3.15 9.61
CA ILE A 300 -0.45 -2.97 8.67
C ILE A 300 -0.83 -1.97 7.57
N ALA A 301 -2.03 -2.09 7.00
CA ALA A 301 -2.51 -1.19 5.97
C ALA A 301 -2.65 0.26 6.45
N LYS A 302 -3.17 0.45 7.68
CA LYS A 302 -3.25 1.78 8.31
C LYS A 302 -1.86 2.38 8.56
N ALA A 303 -0.92 1.59 9.06
CA ALA A 303 0.45 2.03 9.26
C ALA A 303 1.09 2.48 7.94
N ARG A 304 0.88 1.74 6.85
CA ARG A 304 1.42 2.12 5.53
C ARG A 304 0.77 3.39 4.97
N ALA A 305 -0.55 3.54 5.10
CA ALA A 305 -1.23 4.78 4.70
C ALA A 305 -0.70 5.99 5.48
N GLU A 306 -0.40 5.82 6.77
CA GLU A 306 0.21 6.86 7.60
C GLU A 306 1.64 7.20 7.17
N GLU A 307 2.47 6.19 6.85
CA GLU A 307 3.81 6.41 6.29
C GLU A 307 3.78 7.21 4.99
N VAL A 308 2.87 6.85 4.08
CA VAL A 308 2.70 7.55 2.79
C VAL A 308 2.22 8.99 3.01
N LYS A 309 1.27 9.21 3.92
CA LYS A 309 0.83 10.56 4.33
C LYS A 309 1.99 11.40 4.83
N ASN A 310 2.82 10.85 5.73
CA ASN A 310 3.97 11.54 6.31
C ASN A 310 5.05 11.85 5.26
N SER A 311 5.35 10.89 4.38
CA SER A 311 6.27 11.06 3.24
C SER A 311 5.81 12.19 2.31
N ASN A 312 4.53 12.18 1.92
CA ASN A 312 3.94 13.22 1.07
C ASN A 312 3.93 14.59 1.74
N THR A 313 3.62 14.65 3.05
CA THR A 313 3.65 15.88 3.84
C THR A 313 5.05 16.48 3.83
N ALA A 314 6.08 15.66 4.11
CA ALA A 314 7.47 16.11 4.10
C ALA A 314 7.92 16.62 2.72
N ARG A 315 7.45 16.02 1.62
CA ARG A 315 7.74 16.50 0.25
C ARG A 315 7.10 17.86 -0.03
N VAL A 316 5.84 18.06 0.37
CA VAL A 316 5.14 19.34 0.24
C VAL A 316 5.82 20.41 1.08
N GLU A 317 6.22 20.09 2.30
CA GLU A 317 6.95 21.00 3.19
C GLU A 317 8.33 21.39 2.62
N ALA A 318 9.06 20.43 2.05
CA ALA A 318 10.33 20.71 1.38
C ALA A 318 10.15 21.66 0.18
N SER A 319 9.17 21.39 -0.69
CA SER A 319 8.84 22.25 -1.84
C SER A 319 8.42 23.67 -1.40
N TYR A 320 7.61 23.77 -0.35
CA TYR A 320 7.23 25.06 0.23
C TYR A 320 8.43 25.82 0.79
N ASN A 321 9.29 25.15 1.56
CA ASN A 321 10.46 25.79 2.17
C ASN A 321 11.47 26.27 1.11
N GLU A 322 11.67 25.52 0.02
CA GLU A 322 12.49 25.93 -1.10
C GLU A 322 11.91 27.17 -1.80
N ALA A 323 10.61 27.17 -2.08
CA ALA A 323 9.93 28.32 -2.67
C ALA A 323 9.97 29.54 -1.74
N LEU A 324 9.75 29.37 -0.43
CA LEU A 324 9.82 30.46 0.54
C LEU A 324 11.24 31.04 0.64
N ALA A 325 12.28 30.19 0.67
CA ALA A 325 13.67 30.64 0.65
C ALA A 325 13.97 31.45 -0.61
N LYS A 326 13.45 31.03 -1.77
CA LYS A 326 13.59 31.77 -3.03
C LYS A 326 12.84 33.10 -3.01
N ALA A 327 11.65 33.14 -2.41
CA ALA A 327 10.88 34.38 -2.21
C ALA A 327 11.64 35.37 -1.35
N ILE A 328 12.26 34.90 -0.25
CA ILE A 328 13.11 35.72 0.63
C ILE A 328 14.33 36.24 -0.12
N GLU A 329 15.01 35.40 -0.92
CA GLU A 329 16.15 35.80 -1.74
C GLU A 329 15.78 36.91 -2.73
N LEU A 330 14.66 36.74 -3.45
CA LEU A 330 14.16 37.72 -4.42
C LEU A 330 13.75 39.03 -3.74
N ARG A 331 13.06 38.97 -2.60
CA ARG A 331 12.75 40.15 -1.79
C ARG A 331 14.02 40.90 -1.36
N ASN A 332 15.02 40.18 -0.85
CA ASN A 332 16.28 40.81 -0.42
C ASN A 332 17.00 41.48 -1.60
N LYS A 333 17.03 40.84 -2.78
CA LYS A 333 17.58 41.45 -4.01
C LYS A 333 16.80 42.70 -4.46
N MET A 334 15.47 42.70 -4.30
CA MET A 334 14.66 43.89 -4.57
C MET A 334 15.01 45.03 -3.60
N ILE A 335 15.18 44.73 -2.31
CA ILE A 335 15.60 45.71 -1.30
C ILE A 335 17.02 46.23 -1.57
N GLU A 336 17.97 45.37 -1.92
CA GLU A 336 19.33 45.77 -2.32
C GLU A 336 19.32 46.71 -3.54
N ASN A 337 18.46 46.42 -4.52
CA ASN A 337 18.28 47.31 -5.67
C ASN A 337 17.64 48.65 -5.29
N CYS A 338 16.80 48.71 -4.26
CA CYS A 338 16.31 49.98 -3.70
C CYS A 338 17.46 50.83 -3.14
N HIS A 339 18.43 50.22 -2.46
CA HIS A 339 19.60 50.92 -1.92
C HIS A 339 20.53 51.46 -3.02
N ASN A 340 20.73 50.70 -4.10
CA ASN A 340 21.59 51.11 -5.22
C ASN A 340 20.98 52.24 -6.08
N GLN A 341 19.66 52.45 -6.02
CA GLN A 341 19.01 53.59 -6.67
C GLN A 341 19.13 54.91 -5.86
N GLY A 342 19.43 54.84 -4.56
CA GLY A 342 19.59 56.01 -3.69
C GLY A 342 21.00 56.63 -3.67
N GLY A 343 22.00 55.95 -4.23
CA GLY A 343 23.41 56.38 -4.20
C GLY A 343 23.84 57.36 -5.30
N GLY A 344 22.97 57.65 -6.26
CA GLY A 344 23.22 58.61 -7.32
C GLY A 344 22.73 60.01 -6.97
N LYS A 345 23.47 60.75 -6.14
CA LYS A 345 23.37 62.21 -6.05
C LYS A 345 24.73 62.87 -6.11
#